data_AF-A0A396JBV4-F1
#
_entry.id   AF-A0A396JBV4-F1
#
_cell.length_a   1.000
_cell.length_b   1.000
_cell.length_c   1.000
_cell.angle_alpha   90.00
_cell.angle_beta   90.00
_cell.angle_gamma   90.00
#
_symmetry.space_group_name_H-M   'P 1'
#
loop_
_entity.id
_entity.type
_entity.pdbx_description
1 polymer ?
#
loop_
_entity_poly.entity_id
_entity_poly.type
_entity_poly.pdbx_seq_one_letter_code
_entity_poly.pdbx_strand_id
1 'polypeptide(L)'
;MSTFVVTCSLIWFCMVKSEQSKSDCVGDDDLVYFMFFADCRDRSEFSLAKSYFGNCVASYNVVVKRGELVEKDGIVAANAI
;
A
#
# COMPACT_ATOMS: atom_id res chain seq x y z
N MET A 1 -4.09 -1.36 14.00
CA MET A 1 -4.38 -1.33 12.56
C MET A 1 -5.75 -0.75 12.32
N SER A 2 -5.90 0.13 11.34
CA SER A 2 -7.21 0.62 10.90
C SER A 2 -7.84 -0.33 9.88
N THR A 3 -9.15 -0.25 9.67
CA THR A 3 -9.84 -1.03 8.63
C THR A 3 -9.25 -0.75 7.24
N PHE A 4 -8.79 0.48 7.00
CA PHE A 4 -8.10 0.84 5.75
C PHE A 4 -6.84 0.00 5.54
N VAL A 5 -5.93 -0.02 6.53
CA VAL A 5 -4.66 -0.76 6.42
C VAL A 5 -4.91 -2.26 6.20
N VAL A 6 -5.80 -2.87 6.97
CA VAL A 6 -6.11 -4.31 6.84
C VAL A 6 -6.71 -4.62 5.46
N THR A 7 -7.61 -3.78 4.97
CA THR A 7 -8.25 -3.97 3.66
C THR A 7 -7.26 -3.81 2.53
N CYS A 8 -6.44 -2.75 2.55
CA CYS A 8 -5.39 -2.52 1.56
C CYS A 8 -4.34 -3.64 1.56
N SER A 9 -3.94 -4.11 2.74
CA SER A 9 -3.03 -5.25 2.91
C SER A 9 -3.57 -6.51 2.26
N LEU A 10 -4.84 -6.84 2.50
CA LEU A 10 -5.49 -7.99 1.90
C LEU A 10 -5.61 -7.87 0.37
N ILE A 11 -5.98 -6.68 -0.12
CA ILE A 11 -6.08 -6.41 -1.56
C ILE A 11 -4.70 -6.57 -2.22
N TRP A 12 -3.66 -5.97 -1.65
CA TRP A 12 -2.30 -6.04 -2.18
C TRP A 12 -1.74 -7.46 -2.21
N PHE A 13 -1.90 -8.20 -1.10
CA PHE A 13 -1.56 -9.62 -1.03
C PHE A 13 -2.23 -10.42 -2.15
N CYS A 14 -3.54 -10.26 -2.32
CA CYS A 14 -4.30 -10.96 -3.36
C CYS A 14 -3.81 -10.61 -4.78
N MET A 15 -3.52 -9.33 -5.04
CA MET A 15 -3.03 -8.87 -6.34
C MET A 15 -1.68 -9.49 -6.69
N VAL A 16 -0.69 -9.36 -5.80
CA VAL A 16 0.68 -9.87 -6.02
C VAL A 16 0.68 -11.39 -6.17
N LYS A 17 -0.11 -12.10 -5.36
CA LYS A 17 -0.26 -13.55 -5.46
C LYS A 17 -0.93 -13.97 -6.77
N SER A 18 -1.90 -13.22 -7.27
CA SER A 18 -2.53 -13.49 -8.56
C SER A 18 -1.57 -13.28 -9.74
N GLU A 19 -0.68 -12.29 -9.68
CA GLU A 19 0.32 -12.05 -10.72
C GLU A 19 1.34 -13.19 -10.82
N GLN A 20 1.82 -13.70 -9.68
CA GLN A 20 2.78 -14.80 -9.64
C GLN A 20 2.24 -16.06 -10.33
N SER A 21 0.93 -16.31 -10.24
CA SER A 21 0.30 -17.45 -10.93
C SER A 21 0.26 -17.34 -12.46
N LYS A 22 0.58 -16.17 -13.04
CA LYS A 22 0.49 -15.90 -14.48
C LYS A 22 1.86 -15.84 -15.18
N SER A 23 2.96 -15.76 -14.43
CA SER A 23 4.26 -15.41 -15.00
C SER A 23 5.41 -16.00 -14.17
N ASP A 24 6.12 -16.96 -14.75
CA ASP A 24 7.29 -17.60 -14.14
C ASP A 24 8.56 -16.72 -14.18
N CYS A 25 8.50 -15.54 -14.83
CA CYS A 25 9.64 -14.63 -14.92
C CYS A 25 9.70 -13.61 -13.78
N VAL A 26 8.89 -13.78 -12.73
CA VAL A 26 8.85 -12.88 -11.57
C VAL A 26 9.50 -13.56 -10.38
N GLY A 27 10.60 -12.99 -9.89
CA GLY A 27 11.40 -13.54 -8.80
C GLY A 27 10.96 -13.04 -7.43
N ASP A 28 11.32 -13.79 -6.38
CA ASP A 28 11.01 -13.40 -4.99
C ASP A 28 11.73 -12.12 -4.54
N ASP A 29 12.89 -11.80 -5.14
CA ASP A 29 13.63 -10.57 -4.88
C ASP A 29 13.07 -9.33 -5.61
N ASP A 30 12.08 -9.50 -6.48
CA ASP A 30 11.46 -8.38 -7.20
C ASP A 30 10.73 -7.45 -6.23
N LEU A 31 10.92 -6.15 -6.39
CA LEU A 31 10.23 -5.15 -5.56
C LEU A 31 8.79 -4.97 -6.04
N VAL A 32 7.85 -5.06 -5.10
CA VAL A 32 6.43 -4.73 -5.32
C VAL A 32 6.08 -3.46 -4.56
N TYR A 33 5.20 -2.66 -5.16
CA TYR A 33 4.85 -1.34 -4.68
C TYR A 33 3.34 -1.27 -4.40
N PHE A 34 2.97 -0.65 -3.28
CA PHE A 34 1.60 -0.25 -3.01
C PHE A 34 1.54 1.26 -2.76
N MET A 35 0.83 1.98 -3.62
CA MET A 35 0.65 3.42 -3.51
C MET A 35 -0.76 3.76 -3.05
N PHE A 36 -0.88 4.67 -2.10
CA PHE A 36 -2.16 5.28 -1.72
C PHE A 36 -2.00 6.78 -1.48
N PHE A 37 -3.13 7.49 -1.49
CA PHE A 37 -3.20 8.92 -1.21
C PHE A 37 -3.91 9.17 0.11
N ALA A 38 -3.37 10.07 0.94
CA ALA A 38 -4.02 10.50 2.17
C ALA A 38 -4.38 11.98 2.11
N ASP A 39 -5.49 12.34 2.75
CA ASP A 39 -5.90 13.71 2.97
C ASP A 39 -4.95 14.41 3.94
N CYS A 40 -4.42 15.57 3.54
CA CYS A 40 -3.44 16.32 4.31
C CYS A 40 -4.02 17.55 5.02
N ARG A 41 -5.32 17.83 4.90
CA ARG A 41 -5.93 19.06 5.45
C ARG A 41 -5.84 19.18 6.97
N ASP A 42 -5.78 18.05 7.68
CA ASP A 42 -5.66 18.02 9.14
C ASP A 42 -4.18 18.02 9.61
N ARG A 43 -3.18 18.07 8.71
CA ARG A 43 -1.76 18.16 9.08
C ARG A 43 -1.39 19.59 9.48
N SER A 44 -0.61 19.73 10.55
CA SER A 44 -0.17 21.05 11.07
C SER A 44 0.62 21.89 10.06
N GLU A 45 1.33 21.24 9.13
CA GLU A 45 2.06 21.88 8.03
C GLU A 45 1.13 22.52 7.00
N PHE A 46 -0.11 22.01 6.89
CA PHE A 46 -1.13 22.41 5.94
C PHE A 46 -2.39 22.79 6.70
N SER A 47 -2.38 23.96 7.34
CA SER A 47 -3.52 24.48 8.12
C SER A 47 -4.67 24.96 7.22
N LEU A 48 -5.23 24.05 6.42
CA LEU A 48 -6.30 24.32 5.46
C LEU A 48 -7.67 24.10 6.11
N ALA A 49 -8.63 24.94 5.73
CA ALA A 49 -10.02 24.73 6.12
C ALA A 49 -10.54 23.41 5.53
N LYS A 50 -11.43 22.72 6.26
CA LYS A 50 -12.12 21.53 5.74
C LYS A 50 -12.93 21.82 4.48
N SER A 51 -13.36 23.07 4.30
CA SER A 51 -14.07 23.58 3.13
C SER A 51 -13.16 24.04 1.98
N TYR A 52 -11.83 23.85 2.10
CA TYR A 52 -10.90 24.19 1.03
C TYR A 52 -11.28 23.47 -0.28
N PHE A 53 -11.44 24.25 -1.34
CA PHE A 53 -11.77 23.75 -2.67
C PHE A 53 -10.49 23.64 -3.51
N GLY A 54 -9.89 22.45 -3.49
CA GLY A 54 -8.66 22.12 -4.21
C GLY A 54 -8.07 20.80 -3.74
N ASN A 55 -6.94 20.40 -4.33
CA ASN A 55 -6.24 19.17 -3.93
C ASN A 55 -5.36 19.43 -2.70
N CYS A 56 -5.49 18.58 -1.69
CA CYS A 56 -4.58 18.53 -0.55
C CYS A 56 -4.37 17.06 -0.17
N VAL A 57 -3.56 16.37 -0.97
CA VAL A 57 -3.28 14.95 -0.81
C VAL A 57 -1.77 14.71 -0.83
N ALA A 58 -1.29 13.74 -0.05
CA ALA A 58 0.07 13.22 -0.14
C ALA A 58 0.04 11.77 -0.61
N SER A 59 1.00 11.39 -1.45
CA SER A 59 1.23 10.01 -1.85
C SER A 59 2.13 9.30 -0.85
N TYR A 60 1.78 8.05 -0.54
CA TYR A 60 2.57 7.14 0.28
C TYR A 60 2.83 5.89 -0.54
N ASN A 61 4.07 5.41 -0.48
CA ASN A 61 4.49 4.19 -1.15
C ASN A 61 5.01 3.22 -0.10
N VAL A 62 4.49 2.01 -0.13
CA VAL A 62 5.05 0.86 0.60
C VAL A 62 5.78 0.01 -0.42
N VAL A 63 7.01 -0.37 -0.08
CA VAL A 63 7.88 -1.18 -0.93
C VAL A 63 8.35 -2.38 -0.12
N VAL A 64 8.11 -3.57 -0.64
CA VAL A 64 8.59 -4.83 -0.06
C VAL A 64 9.12 -5.73 -1.17
N LYS A 65 9.92 -6.72 -0.81
CA LYS A 65 10.25 -7.79 -1.75
C LYS A 65 9.02 -8.66 -1.97
N ARG A 66 8.86 -9.19 -3.18
CA ARG A 66 7.73 -10.05 -3.54
C ARG A 66 7.64 -11.24 -2.62
N GLY A 67 8.74 -11.95 -2.37
CA GLY A 67 8.80 -13.13 -1.51
C GLY A 67 8.23 -12.87 -0.11
N GLU A 68 8.56 -11.71 0.47
CA GLU A 68 8.05 -11.29 1.79
C GLU A 68 6.53 -11.14 1.82
N LEU A 69 5.87 -10.92 0.69
CA LEU A 69 4.43 -10.73 0.59
C LEU A 69 3.68 -12.02 0.20
N VAL A 70 4.25 -12.91 -0.62
CA VAL A 70 3.58 -14.14 -1.09
C VAL A 70 3.79 -15.36 -0.19
N GLU A 71 4.75 -15.30 0.75
CA GLU A 71 4.96 -16.33 1.76
C GLU A 71 3.80 -16.44 2.78
N LYS A 72 3.85 -17.50 3.61
CA LYS A 72 2.75 -17.93 4.50
C LYS A 72 2.29 -16.84 5.49
N ASP A 73 3.18 -15.93 5.86
CA ASP A 73 2.92 -14.80 6.76
C ASP A 73 2.97 -13.43 6.06
N GLY A 74 2.95 -13.39 4.72
CA GLY A 74 3.21 -12.16 3.97
C GLY A 74 2.15 -11.07 4.12
N ILE A 75 0.94 -11.40 4.57
CA ILE A 75 -0.05 -10.39 4.96
C ILE A 75 0.41 -9.54 6.17
N VAL A 76 1.33 -10.06 6.99
CA VAL A 76 1.94 -9.30 8.09
C VAL A 76 2.89 -8.24 7.56
N ALA A 77 3.69 -8.56 6.53
CA ALA A 77 4.55 -7.60 5.85
C ALA A 77 3.74 -6.48 5.18
N ALA A 78 2.55 -6.81 4.65
CA ALA A 78 1.63 -5.85 4.05
C ALA A 78 1.09 -4.79 5.04
N ASN A 79 1.07 -5.08 6.35
CA ASN A 79 0.62 -4.14 7.38
C ASN A 79 1.56 -2.92 7.56
N ALA A 80 2.65 -2.84 6.80
CA ALA A 80 3.48 -1.63 6.70
C ALA A 80 2.80 -0.47 5.94
N ILE A 81 1.62 -0.71 5.35
CA ILE A 81 0.68 0.32 4.83
C ILE A 81 0.15 1.21 5.96
#